data_AF-A0A411X2T8-F1
#
_entry.id   AF-A0A411X2T8-F1
#
_cell.length_a   1.000
_cell.length_b   1.000
_cell.length_c   1.000
_cell.angle_alpha   90.00
_cell.angle_beta   90.00
_cell.angle_gamma   90.00
#
_symmetry.space_group_name_H-M   'P 1'
#
loop_
_entity.id
_entity.type
_entity.pdbx_description
1 polymer ?
#
loop_
_entity_poly.entity_id
_entity_poly.type
_entity_poly.pdbx_seq_one_letter_code
_entity_poly.pdbx_strand_id
1 'polypeptide(L)'
;MRKYHQFVTTVDDVVQNAIRFNKDIEDKELAYGLQRIVPLVHHWYAYVDETGWFHFVPSKFAGYKNMTGKLYLASYNLPKAEGGLHGKETELALRPLSTRLQGEEWESVYSRELSAWLSGSWGFRRRAGATVSVLKGYPLDPEPYHTT
;
A
#
# COMPACT_ATOMS: atom_id res chain seq x y z
N MET A 1 -26.85 -10.23 -3.04
CA MET A 1 -25.68 -11.06 -2.70
C MET A 1 -24.68 -10.20 -1.97
N ARG A 2 -24.33 -10.51 -0.71
CA ARG A 2 -23.24 -9.84 0.01
C ARG A 2 -21.92 -10.20 -0.69
N LYS A 3 -21.29 -9.24 -1.37
CA LYS A 3 -19.98 -9.45 -2.00
C LYS A 3 -18.92 -9.29 -0.92
N TYR A 4 -18.53 -10.39 -0.29
CA TYR A 4 -17.36 -10.39 0.58
C TYR A 4 -16.10 -10.27 -0.28
N HIS A 5 -15.23 -9.32 0.06
CA HIS A 5 -13.92 -9.21 -0.58
C HIS A 5 -13.08 -10.44 -0.21
N GLN A 6 -12.54 -11.13 -1.20
CA GLN A 6 -11.60 -12.23 -0.96
C GLN A 6 -10.23 -11.65 -0.60
N PHE A 7 -9.50 -12.28 0.33
CA PHE A 7 -8.14 -11.86 0.67
C PHE A 7 -7.13 -12.35 -0.37
N VAL A 8 -6.05 -11.58 -0.54
CA VAL A 8 -4.88 -12.00 -1.31
C VAL A 8 -4.24 -13.25 -0.73
N THR A 9 -3.63 -14.05 -1.60
CA THR A 9 -3.01 -15.33 -1.21
C THR A 9 -1.58 -15.48 -1.71
N THR A 10 -1.15 -14.59 -2.62
CA THR A 10 0.18 -14.63 -3.25
C THR A 10 0.80 -13.24 -3.25
N VAL A 11 2.14 -13.17 -3.37
CA VAL A 11 2.85 -11.89 -3.54
C VAL A 11 2.37 -11.17 -4.81
N ASP A 12 2.16 -11.91 -5.91
CA ASP A 12 1.68 -11.36 -7.17
C ASP A 12 0.33 -10.66 -7.04
N ASP A 13 -0.61 -11.19 -6.25
CA ASP A 13 -1.88 -10.52 -5.97
C ASP A 13 -1.64 -9.11 -5.39
N VAL A 14 -0.66 -8.98 -4.48
CA VAL A 14 -0.32 -7.72 -3.81
C VAL A 14 0.40 -6.77 -4.76
N VAL A 15 1.30 -7.28 -5.59
CA VAL A 15 2.00 -6.50 -6.63
C VAL A 15 1.00 -5.92 -7.62
N GLN A 16 0.03 -6.71 -8.10
CA GLN A 16 -1.01 -6.22 -8.99
C GLN A 16 -1.87 -5.13 -8.34
N ASN A 17 -2.18 -5.27 -7.05
CA ASN A 17 -2.88 -4.24 -6.29
C ASN A 17 -2.03 -2.97 -6.11
N ALA A 18 -0.72 -3.09 -5.91
CA ALA A 18 0.18 -1.96 -5.79
C ALA A 18 0.30 -1.20 -7.12
N ILE A 19 0.51 -1.90 -8.24
CA ILE A 19 0.50 -1.31 -9.59
C ILE A 19 -0.82 -0.58 -9.83
N ARG A 20 -1.95 -1.23 -9.52
CA ARG A 20 -3.28 -0.65 -9.66
C ARG A 20 -3.44 0.61 -8.81
N PHE A 21 -3.03 0.58 -7.55
CA PHE A 21 -3.17 1.72 -6.66
C PHE A 21 -2.35 2.93 -7.12
N ASN A 22 -1.09 2.71 -7.54
CA ASN A 22 -0.22 3.77 -8.06
C ASN A 22 -0.79 4.41 -9.33
N LYS A 23 -1.50 3.63 -10.17
CA LYS A 23 -2.26 4.18 -11.29
C LYS A 23 -3.52 4.93 -10.84
N ASP A 24 -4.30 4.34 -9.94
CA ASP A 24 -5.61 4.87 -9.56
C ASP A 24 -5.50 6.16 -8.74
N ILE A 25 -4.43 6.36 -7.95
CA ILE A 25 -4.21 7.57 -7.15
C ILE A 25 -3.89 8.81 -8.02
N GLU A 26 -3.46 8.60 -9.26
CA GLU A 26 -3.22 9.64 -10.26
C GLU A 26 -4.42 9.85 -11.20
N ASP A 27 -5.38 8.92 -11.20
CA ASP A 27 -6.58 9.00 -12.02
C ASP A 27 -7.47 10.18 -11.59
N LYS A 28 -7.85 11.05 -12.53
CA LYS A 28 -8.60 12.28 -12.23
C LYS A 28 -9.95 12.04 -11.54
N GLU A 29 -10.62 10.92 -11.80
CA GLU A 29 -11.90 10.59 -11.18
C GLU A 29 -11.73 10.08 -9.73
N LEU A 30 -10.60 9.47 -9.42
CA LEU A 30 -10.36 8.77 -8.15
C LEU A 30 -9.42 9.50 -7.20
N ALA A 31 -8.51 10.30 -7.77
CA ALA A 31 -7.44 11.02 -7.10
C ALA A 31 -7.93 11.71 -5.84
N TYR A 32 -8.96 12.56 -5.95
CA TYR A 32 -9.48 13.32 -4.81
C TYR A 32 -9.89 12.42 -3.63
N GLY A 33 -10.55 11.29 -3.90
CA GLY A 33 -10.97 10.36 -2.86
C GLY A 33 -9.78 9.61 -2.25
N LEU A 34 -8.90 9.07 -3.09
CA LEU A 34 -7.77 8.24 -2.66
C LEU A 34 -6.73 9.07 -1.88
N GLN A 35 -6.44 10.27 -2.37
CA GLN A 35 -5.52 11.22 -1.75
C GLN A 35 -5.99 11.67 -0.36
N ARG A 36 -7.31 11.71 -0.09
CA ARG A 36 -7.84 11.98 1.25
C ARG A 36 -7.65 10.81 2.23
N ILE A 37 -7.50 9.60 1.72
CA ILE A 37 -7.31 8.39 2.54
C ILE A 37 -5.84 8.23 2.93
N VAL A 38 -4.94 8.50 1.99
CA VAL A 38 -3.50 8.25 2.14
C VAL A 38 -2.87 8.82 3.42
N PRO A 39 -3.14 10.07 3.86
CA PRO A 39 -2.62 10.61 5.11
C PRO A 39 -3.10 9.87 6.37
N LEU A 40 -4.16 9.05 6.26
CA LEU A 40 -4.75 8.31 7.37
C LEU A 40 -4.15 6.90 7.52
N VAL A 41 -3.39 6.43 6.53
CA VAL A 41 -2.90 5.05 6.46
C VAL A 41 -1.73 4.83 7.43
N HIS A 42 -1.88 3.80 8.27
CA HIS A 42 -0.87 3.38 9.24
C HIS A 42 0.05 2.27 8.73
N HIS A 43 -0.48 1.34 7.94
CA HIS A 43 0.27 0.18 7.47
C HIS A 43 0.38 0.24 5.96
N TRP A 44 1.63 0.31 5.49
CA TRP A 44 1.98 0.37 4.08
C TRP A 44 2.77 -0.88 3.70
N TYR A 45 2.60 -1.28 2.45
CA TYR A 45 3.37 -2.34 1.80
C TYR A 45 4.09 -1.76 0.61
N ALA A 46 5.30 -2.24 0.36
CA ALA A 46 6.14 -1.76 -0.71
C ALA A 46 6.83 -2.90 -1.45
N TYR A 47 7.11 -2.67 -2.73
CA TYR A 47 8.12 -3.42 -3.47
C TYR A 47 8.92 -2.44 -4.32
N VAL A 48 10.12 -2.86 -4.71
CA VAL A 48 10.99 -2.12 -5.61
C VAL A 48 11.07 -2.90 -6.92
N ASP A 49 10.76 -2.24 -8.03
CA ASP A 49 10.81 -2.91 -9.33
C ASP A 49 12.25 -3.04 -9.85
N GLU A 50 12.40 -3.69 -11.01
CA GLU A 50 13.69 -3.90 -11.67
C GLU A 50 14.41 -2.61 -12.07
N THR A 51 13.70 -1.48 -12.09
CA THR A 51 14.27 -0.15 -12.38
C THR A 51 14.73 0.58 -11.11
N GLY A 52 14.53 -0.03 -9.93
CA GLY A 52 14.81 0.60 -8.65
C GLY A 52 13.68 1.52 -8.15
N TRP A 53 12.51 1.52 -8.81
CA TRP A 53 11.41 2.40 -8.42
C TRP A 53 10.56 1.78 -7.30
N PHE A 54 10.24 2.57 -6.28
CA PHE A 54 9.42 2.17 -5.16
C PHE A 54 7.93 2.26 -5.49
N HIS A 55 7.21 1.17 -5.27
CA HIS A 55 5.76 1.12 -5.38
C HIS A 55 5.14 0.92 -4.01
N PHE A 56 4.31 1.87 -3.57
CA PHE A 56 3.65 1.83 -2.26
C PHE A 56 2.16 1.51 -2.38
N VAL A 57 1.61 0.79 -1.39
CA VAL A 57 0.17 0.49 -1.31
C VAL A 57 -0.33 0.40 0.14
N PRO A 58 -1.52 0.96 0.48
CA PRO A 58 -2.13 0.81 1.79
C PRO A 58 -2.53 -0.62 2.11
N SER A 59 -2.43 -1.06 3.37
CA SER A 59 -2.78 -2.43 3.81
C SER A 59 -4.17 -2.88 3.36
N LYS A 60 -5.18 -2.02 3.52
CA LYS A 60 -6.56 -2.31 3.11
C LYS A 60 -6.74 -2.38 1.60
N PHE A 61 -5.88 -1.75 0.81
CA PHE A 61 -5.94 -1.86 -0.65
C PHE A 61 -5.18 -3.11 -1.11
N ALA A 62 -4.01 -3.35 -0.52
CA ALA A 62 -3.13 -4.47 -0.78
C ALA A 62 -3.78 -5.82 -0.46
N GLY A 63 -4.55 -5.90 0.64
CA GLY A 63 -4.96 -7.17 1.24
C GLY A 63 -6.16 -7.88 0.61
N TYR A 64 -6.87 -7.26 -0.34
CA TYR A 64 -8.04 -7.85 -1.00
C TYR A 64 -7.79 -8.12 -2.48
N LYS A 65 -8.25 -9.25 -3.01
CA LYS A 65 -8.12 -9.59 -4.43
C LYS A 65 -8.87 -8.61 -5.32
N ASN A 66 -8.27 -8.30 -6.47
CA ASN A 66 -8.85 -7.45 -7.51
C ASN A 66 -9.32 -6.08 -6.99
N MET A 67 -8.60 -5.51 -6.02
CA MET A 67 -8.97 -4.22 -5.45
C MET A 67 -8.71 -3.11 -6.49
N THR A 68 -9.65 -2.18 -6.61
CA THR A 68 -9.55 -0.99 -7.45
C THR A 68 -9.86 0.25 -6.63
N GLY A 69 -9.44 1.43 -7.07
CA GLY A 69 -9.76 2.69 -6.42
C GLY A 69 -11.26 2.92 -6.26
N LYS A 70 -12.06 2.56 -7.27
CA LYS A 70 -13.53 2.62 -7.19
C LYS A 70 -14.08 1.74 -6.07
N LEU A 71 -13.63 0.49 -5.97
CA LEU A 71 -14.06 -0.45 -4.92
C LEU A 71 -13.56 -0.02 -3.53
N TYR A 72 -12.33 0.48 -3.46
CA TYR A 72 -11.70 0.93 -2.24
C TYR A 72 -12.47 2.11 -1.65
N LEU A 73 -12.76 3.15 -2.46
CA LEU A 73 -13.54 4.31 -2.05
C LEU A 73 -14.96 3.94 -1.61
N ALA A 74 -15.60 3.04 -2.35
CA ALA A 74 -16.95 2.57 -2.01
C ALA A 74 -16.98 1.79 -0.69
N SER A 75 -15.88 1.14 -0.30
CA SER A 75 -15.84 0.22 0.85
C SER A 75 -15.10 0.79 2.07
N TYR A 76 -14.36 1.89 1.94
CA TYR A 76 -13.38 2.34 2.94
C TYR A 76 -13.98 2.63 4.33
N ASN A 77 -15.17 3.24 4.36
CA ASN A 77 -15.89 3.64 5.57
C ASN A 77 -17.14 2.79 5.86
N LEU A 78 -17.39 1.73 5.08
CA LEU A 78 -18.55 0.89 5.33
C LEU A 78 -18.35 0.02 6.59
N PRO A 79 -19.42 -0.32 7.30
CA PRO A 79 -19.39 -1.35 8.33
C PRO A 79 -19.01 -2.72 7.75
N LYS A 80 -18.42 -3.61 8.58
CA LYS A 80 -18.06 -4.97 8.18
C LYS A 80 -19.19 -5.75 7.55
N ALA A 81 -20.36 -5.67 8.19
CA ALA A 81 -21.56 -6.39 7.78
C ALA A 81 -22.03 -6.00 6.37
N GLU A 82 -21.57 -4.85 5.86
CA GLU A 82 -21.94 -4.25 4.58
C GLU A 82 -20.81 -4.31 3.55
N GLY A 83 -19.71 -5.01 3.84
CA GLY A 83 -18.56 -5.13 2.93
C GLY A 83 -17.44 -4.12 3.20
N GLY A 84 -17.41 -3.53 4.39
CA GLY A 84 -16.33 -2.68 4.87
C GLY A 84 -14.95 -3.34 4.86
N LEU A 85 -13.91 -2.50 4.71
CA LEU A 85 -12.52 -2.95 4.69
C LEU A 85 -11.91 -3.02 6.10
N HIS A 86 -11.28 -4.14 6.44
CA HIS A 86 -10.75 -4.43 7.78
C HIS A 86 -9.24 -4.58 7.80
N GLY A 87 -8.57 -3.57 8.41
CA GLY A 87 -7.11 -3.53 8.51
C GLY A 87 -6.51 -4.78 9.15
N LYS A 88 -7.06 -5.20 10.31
CA LYS A 88 -6.58 -6.40 11.03
C LYS A 88 -6.62 -7.68 10.18
N GLU A 89 -7.65 -7.87 9.37
CA GLU A 89 -7.79 -9.07 8.55
C GLU A 89 -6.87 -9.01 7.33
N THR A 90 -6.74 -7.82 6.70
CA THR A 90 -5.77 -7.64 5.62
C THR A 90 -4.33 -7.82 6.09
N GLU A 91 -3.99 -7.36 7.30
CA GLU A 91 -2.65 -7.58 7.86
C GLU A 91 -2.37 -9.06 8.13
N LEU A 92 -3.37 -9.84 8.59
CA LEU A 92 -3.21 -11.29 8.74
C LEU A 92 -2.96 -11.98 7.40
N ALA A 93 -3.66 -11.58 6.34
CA ALA A 93 -3.47 -12.12 4.99
C ALA A 93 -2.10 -11.72 4.38
N LEU A 94 -1.64 -10.49 4.65
CA LEU A 94 -0.40 -9.95 4.09
C LEU A 94 0.84 -10.38 4.86
N ARG A 95 0.73 -10.67 6.16
CA ARG A 95 1.85 -11.09 7.02
C ARG A 95 2.72 -12.21 6.42
N PRO A 96 2.17 -13.34 5.91
CA PRO A 96 3.00 -14.38 5.31
C PRO A 96 3.66 -13.96 3.99
N LEU A 97 3.21 -12.88 3.35
CA LEU A 97 3.65 -12.39 2.04
C LEU A 97 4.65 -11.22 2.11
N SER A 98 4.98 -10.76 3.32
CA SER A 98 5.83 -9.59 3.52
C SER A 98 6.82 -9.75 4.67
N THR A 99 7.86 -8.93 4.67
CA THR A 99 8.79 -8.72 5.78
C THR A 99 8.51 -7.37 6.42
N ARG A 100 8.22 -7.36 7.72
CA ARG A 100 8.01 -6.12 8.48
C ARG A 100 9.37 -5.48 8.78
N LEU A 101 9.54 -4.20 8.49
CA LEU A 101 10.81 -3.50 8.69
C LEU A 101 10.98 -2.88 10.08
N GLN A 102 10.01 -2.98 10.98
CA GLN A 102 10.08 -2.25 12.25
C GLN A 102 11.28 -2.67 13.10
N GLY A 103 12.20 -1.73 13.37
CA GLY A 103 13.45 -1.98 14.08
C GLY A 103 14.58 -2.51 13.19
N GLU A 104 14.37 -2.61 11.88
CA GLU A 104 15.34 -3.08 10.90
C GLU A 104 16.12 -1.90 10.29
N GLU A 105 17.32 -2.18 9.79
CA GLU A 105 18.22 -1.20 9.12
C GLU A 105 17.50 -0.41 8.01
N TRP A 106 16.72 -1.12 7.20
CA TRP A 106 16.05 -0.59 6.01
C TRP A 106 14.75 0.18 6.30
N GLU A 107 14.27 0.19 7.56
CA GLU A 107 13.05 0.92 7.94
C GLU A 107 13.13 2.39 7.57
N SER A 108 14.29 2.99 7.81
CA SER A 108 14.54 4.41 7.58
C SER A 108 14.48 4.77 6.09
N VAL A 109 15.02 3.92 5.23
CA VAL A 109 15.03 4.09 3.77
C VAL A 109 13.60 4.07 3.25
N TYR A 110 12.87 2.97 3.47
CA TYR A 110 11.49 2.84 3.00
C TYR A 110 10.55 3.90 3.60
N SER A 111 10.77 4.31 4.84
CA SER A 111 10.00 5.39 5.46
C SER A 111 10.28 6.76 4.83
N ARG A 112 11.54 7.02 4.45
CA ARG A 112 11.93 8.23 3.73
C ARG A 112 11.32 8.24 2.34
N GLU A 113 11.43 7.14 1.59
CA GLU A 113 10.88 7.05 0.24
C GLU A 113 9.36 7.17 0.23
N LEU A 114 8.65 6.54 1.18
CA LEU A 114 7.21 6.77 1.34
C LEU A 114 6.91 8.24 1.62
N SER A 115 7.71 8.90 2.47
CA SER A 115 7.51 10.32 2.77
C SER A 115 7.79 11.22 1.56
N ALA A 116 8.82 10.90 0.77
CA ALA A 116 9.16 11.61 -0.46
C ALA A 116 8.06 11.43 -1.51
N TRP A 117 7.56 10.20 -1.71
CA TRP A 117 6.45 9.92 -2.62
C TRP A 117 5.17 10.67 -2.24
N LEU A 118 4.81 10.67 -0.95
CA LEU A 118 3.62 11.40 -0.46
C LEU A 118 3.72 12.91 -0.57
N SER A 119 4.88 13.46 -0.23
CA SER A 119 5.10 14.91 -0.19
C SER A 119 5.39 15.49 -1.58
N GLY A 120 6.17 14.80 -2.40
CA GLY A 120 6.51 15.20 -3.75
C GLY A 120 5.33 15.13 -4.71
N SER A 121 4.50 14.10 -4.62
CA SER A 121 3.38 13.94 -5.55
C SER A 121 2.16 14.79 -5.17
N TRP A 122 1.89 14.98 -3.87
CA TRP A 122 0.63 15.58 -3.41
C TRP A 122 0.73 16.49 -2.19
N GLY A 123 1.93 16.78 -1.68
CA GLY A 123 2.12 17.63 -0.51
C GLY A 123 1.63 17.02 0.81
N PHE A 124 1.37 15.71 0.85
CA PHE A 124 0.93 15.03 2.07
C PHE A 124 2.09 14.63 2.96
N ARG A 125 1.80 14.59 4.26
CA ARG A 125 2.70 14.01 5.25
C ARG A 125 2.26 12.60 5.58
N ARG A 126 3.23 11.70 5.68
CA ARG A 126 3.03 10.36 6.24
C ARG A 126 2.45 10.48 7.65
N ARG A 127 1.49 9.61 7.98
CA ARG A 127 0.94 9.52 9.33
C ARG A 127 2.04 9.22 10.36
N ALA A 128 1.99 9.90 11.51
CA ALA A 128 2.89 9.59 12.62
C ALA A 128 2.70 8.13 13.08
N GLY A 129 3.81 7.40 13.21
CA GLY A 129 3.79 5.97 13.55
C GLY A 129 3.39 5.04 12.40
N ALA A 130 3.27 5.53 11.17
CA ALA A 130 3.08 4.65 10.02
C ALA A 130 4.29 3.71 9.86
N THR A 131 4.02 2.51 9.38
CA THR A 131 5.01 1.44 9.18
C THR A 131 5.00 1.00 7.73
N VAL A 132 6.14 0.52 7.25
CA VAL A 132 6.30 -0.07 5.92
C VAL A 132 6.76 -1.52 6.06
N SER A 133 6.14 -2.40 5.28
CA SER A 133 6.60 -3.79 5.10
C SER A 133 6.95 -4.01 3.64
N VAL A 134 7.97 -4.82 3.36
CA VAL A 134 8.42 -5.14 2.00
C VAL A 134 7.85 -6.47 1.57
N LEU A 135 7.37 -6.58 0.34
CA LEU A 135 6.87 -7.85 -0.19
C LEU A 135 8.01 -8.88 -0.30
N LYS A 136 7.72 -10.15 0.03
CA LYS A 136 8.71 -11.22 -0.07
C LYS A 136 9.13 -11.43 -1.53
N GLY A 137 10.40 -11.74 -1.73
CA GLY A 137 10.99 -11.89 -3.07
C GLY A 137 11.47 -10.57 -3.68
N TYR A 138 11.25 -9.44 -3.00
CA TYR A 138 11.77 -8.13 -3.39
C TYR A 138 12.92 -7.69 -2.46
N PRO A 139 13.86 -6.85 -2.96
CA PRO A 139 15.05 -6.48 -2.22
C PRO A 139 14.72 -5.62 -0.99
N LEU A 140 15.34 -5.94 0.15
CA LEU A 140 15.31 -5.08 1.34
C LEU A 140 16.32 -3.95 1.25
N ASP A 141 17.42 -4.17 0.52
CA ASP A 141 18.45 -3.19 0.16
C ASP A 141 18.24 -2.79 -1.31
N PRO A 142 17.39 -1.79 -1.58
CA PRO A 142 17.33 -1.20 -2.91
C PRO A 142 18.60 -0.38 -3.09
N GLU A 143 19.46 -0.78 -4.04
CA GLU A 143 20.65 0.00 -4.36
C GLU A 143 20.25 1.47 -4.59
N PRO A 144 20.98 2.44 -4.03
CA PRO A 144 20.60 3.84 -4.11
C PRO A 144 20.73 4.36 -5.53
N TYR A 145 19.62 4.42 -6.27
CA TYR A 145 19.54 5.17 -7.52
C TYR A 145 19.34 6.67 -7.24
N HIS A 146 20.38 7.29 -6.67
CA HIS A 146 20.60 8.73 -6.75
C HIS A 146 22.09 9.00 -6.95
N THR A 147 22.55 8.85 -8.19
CA THR A 147 23.73 9.56 -8.70
C THR A 147 23.62 9.67 -10.21
N THR A 148 22.97 10.73 -10.68
CA THR A 148 23.40 11.59 -11.80
C THR A 148 22.55 12.84 -11.80
#